data_AF-A0A7Y2UW99-F1
#
_entry.id   AF-A0A7Y2UW99-F1
#
_cell.length_a   1.000
_cell.length_b   1.000
_cell.length_c   1.000
_cell.angle_alpha   90.00
_cell.angle_beta   90.00
_cell.angle_gamma   90.00
#
_symmetry.space_group_name_H-M   'P 1'
#
loop_
_entity.id
_entity.type
_entity.pdbx_description
1 polymer ?
#
loop_
_entity_poly.entity_id
_entity_poly.type
_entity_poly.pdbx_seq_one_letter_code
_entity_poly.pdbx_strand_id
1 'polypeptide(L)'
;LVADFERSKAMSLEYIDAMPEDKFDFKPTESVRSFAAQMLHGAQGTIGLAANGTGEARIYSDINIEEQEAFHTKSEVRRIVEESFDFAINGIQNMDPAKFDEVVVRGPYNVTRLGWIQKANEHVGHHRGQCAIYLRLQGITPPAYKLF
;
A
#
# COMPACT_ATOMS: atom_id res chain seq x y z
N LEU A 1 -5.30 6.24 13.61
CA LEU A 1 -5.42 6.49 12.15
C LEU A 1 -4.13 7.03 11.57
N VAL A 2 -3.85 8.34 11.64
CA VAL A 2 -2.63 8.92 11.02
C VAL A 2 -1.35 8.21 11.49
N ALA A 3 -1.15 8.09 12.81
CA ALA A 3 0.01 7.38 13.36
C ALA A 3 0.12 5.91 12.91
N ASP A 4 -1.01 5.24 12.64
CA ASP A 4 -1.00 3.86 12.12
C ASP A 4 -0.54 3.82 10.66
N PHE A 5 -0.97 4.79 9.85
CA PHE A 5 -0.51 4.93 8.47
C PHE A 5 0.96 5.35 8.40
N GLU A 6 1.44 6.25 9.27
CA GLU A 6 2.85 6.62 9.35
C GLU A 6 3.73 5.42 9.72
N ARG A 7 3.30 4.63 10.72
CA ARG A 7 4.00 3.40 11.10
C ARG A 7 3.97 2.35 9.99
N SER A 8 2.82 2.22 9.32
CA SER A 8 2.67 1.31 8.17
C SER A 8 3.52 1.76 6.98
N LYS A 9 3.62 3.07 6.70
CA LYS A 9 4.51 3.68 5.71
C LYS A 9 5.95 3.32 6.01
N ALA A 10 6.43 3.62 7.22
CA ALA A 10 7.81 3.34 7.62
C ALA A 10 8.15 1.85 7.47
N MET A 11 7.28 0.94 7.95
CA MET A 11 7.50 -0.50 7.77
C MET A 11 7.52 -0.93 6.30
N SER A 12 6.63 -0.41 5.47
CA SER A 12 6.59 -0.76 4.05
C SER A 12 7.86 -0.29 3.32
N LEU A 13 8.34 0.92 3.63
CA LEU A 13 9.59 1.44 3.08
C LEU A 13 10.80 0.61 3.53
N GLU A 14 10.86 0.20 4.80
CA GLU A 14 11.92 -0.70 5.29
C GLU A 14 11.95 -2.05 4.55
N TYR A 15 10.80 -2.60 4.17
CA TYR A 15 10.74 -3.85 3.39
C TYR A 15 11.31 -3.65 1.98
N ILE A 16 10.98 -2.53 1.34
CA ILE A 16 11.51 -2.15 0.01
C ILE A 16 13.02 -1.94 0.10
N ASP A 17 13.48 -1.23 1.14
CA ASP A 17 14.89 -0.94 1.35
C ASP A 17 15.70 -2.21 1.64
N ALA A 18 15.11 -3.22 2.29
CA ALA A 18 15.74 -4.50 2.57
C ALA A 18 15.96 -5.39 1.32
N MET A 19 15.15 -5.24 0.26
CA MET A 19 15.33 -6.01 -0.98
C MET A 19 16.44 -5.38 -1.86
N PRO A 20 17.43 -6.14 -2.34
CA PRO A 20 18.37 -5.70 -3.38
C PRO A 20 17.67 -5.38 -4.71
N GLU A 21 18.17 -4.38 -5.45
CA GLU A 21 17.60 -3.94 -6.74
C GLU A 21 17.41 -5.09 -7.73
N ASP A 22 18.43 -5.94 -7.88
CA ASP A 22 18.47 -7.08 -8.80
C ASP A 22 17.45 -8.19 -8.46
N LYS A 23 16.70 -8.04 -7.35
CA LYS A 23 15.70 -9.00 -6.87
C LYS A 23 14.28 -8.45 -6.88
N PHE A 24 14.04 -7.24 -7.41
CA PHE A 24 12.70 -6.65 -7.47
C PHE A 24 11.73 -7.44 -8.36
N ASP A 25 12.25 -8.10 -9.40
CA ASP A 25 11.46 -8.96 -10.27
C ASP A 25 11.25 -10.38 -9.73
N PHE A 26 11.81 -10.71 -8.56
CA PHE A 26 11.69 -12.04 -7.98
C PHE A 26 10.23 -12.42 -7.70
N LYS A 27 9.88 -13.64 -8.13
CA LYS A 27 8.59 -14.29 -7.86
C LYS A 27 8.82 -15.56 -7.04
N PRO A 28 8.11 -15.77 -5.91
CA PRO A 28 8.13 -17.04 -5.18
C PRO A 28 7.65 -18.23 -6.02
N THR A 29 6.69 -17.99 -6.92
CA THR A 29 6.12 -18.94 -7.88
C THR A 29 5.57 -18.15 -9.08
N GLU A 30 5.46 -18.78 -10.24
CA GLU A 30 5.02 -18.14 -11.49
C GLU A 30 3.64 -17.46 -11.38
N SER A 31 2.75 -18.04 -10.57
CA SER A 31 1.36 -17.56 -10.40
C SER A 31 1.23 -16.37 -9.44
N VAL A 32 2.34 -15.91 -8.84
CA VAL A 32 2.37 -14.85 -7.84
C VAL A 32 3.11 -13.62 -8.39
N ARG A 33 2.67 -12.42 -7.98
CA ARG A 33 3.31 -11.14 -8.36
C ARG A 33 4.80 -11.14 -8.02
N SER A 34 5.60 -10.40 -8.80
CA SER A 34 6.98 -10.08 -8.42
C SER A 34 6.99 -9.22 -7.15
N PHE A 35 8.15 -9.10 -6.49
CA PHE A 35 8.29 -8.23 -5.32
C PHE A 35 7.88 -6.78 -5.62
N ALA A 36 8.34 -6.23 -6.75
CA ALA A 36 7.97 -4.91 -7.23
C ALA A 36 6.46 -4.78 -7.44
N ALA A 37 5.86 -5.67 -8.23
CA ALA A 37 4.44 -5.66 -8.51
C ALA A 37 3.60 -5.81 -7.23
N GLN A 38 4.06 -6.60 -6.26
CA GLN A 38 3.39 -6.81 -4.98
C GLN A 38 3.34 -5.53 -4.12
N MET A 39 4.45 -4.77 -4.09
CA MET A 39 4.50 -3.48 -3.39
C MET A 39 3.65 -2.43 -4.10
N LEU A 40 3.73 -2.36 -5.43
CA LEU A 40 2.92 -1.45 -6.24
C LEU A 40 1.42 -1.77 -6.12
N HIS A 41 1.04 -3.05 -6.07
CA HIS A 41 -0.34 -3.45 -5.79
C HIS A 41 -0.84 -2.88 -4.46
N GLY A 42 -0.03 -3.01 -3.41
CA GLY A 42 -0.33 -2.47 -2.09
C GLY A 42 -0.50 -0.95 -2.13
N ALA A 43 0.36 -0.25 -2.86
CA ALA A 43 0.28 1.19 -3.07
C ALA A 43 -1.01 1.60 -3.81
N GLN A 44 -1.35 0.93 -4.90
CA GLN A 44 -2.56 1.23 -5.68
C GLN A 44 -3.83 1.00 -4.86
N GLY A 45 -3.87 -0.11 -4.13
CA GLY A 45 -4.96 -0.40 -3.20
C GLY A 45 -5.08 0.65 -2.10
N THR A 46 -3.95 1.11 -1.54
CA THR A 46 -3.93 2.18 -0.53
C THR A 46 -4.55 3.46 -1.07
N ILE A 47 -4.15 3.91 -2.27
CA ILE A 47 -4.74 5.09 -2.93
C ILE A 47 -6.24 4.88 -3.16
N GLY A 48 -6.62 3.76 -3.78
CA GLY A 48 -8.01 3.53 -4.17
C GLY A 48 -8.98 3.44 -2.99
N LEU A 49 -8.58 2.75 -1.92
CA LEU A 49 -9.38 2.55 -0.71
C LEU A 49 -9.40 3.81 0.15
N ALA A 50 -8.26 4.49 0.32
CA ALA A 50 -8.22 5.76 1.02
C ALA A 50 -9.06 6.83 0.32
N ALA A 51 -9.04 6.90 -1.02
CA ALA A 51 -9.90 7.81 -1.79
C ALA A 51 -11.40 7.56 -1.55
N ASN A 52 -11.80 6.29 -1.39
CA ASN A 52 -13.21 5.97 -1.07
C ASN A 52 -13.61 6.52 0.31
N GLY A 53 -12.72 6.47 1.29
CA GLY A 53 -13.02 6.94 2.65
C GLY A 53 -12.86 8.45 2.84
N THR A 54 -11.83 9.04 2.23
CA THR A 54 -11.51 10.47 2.35
C THR A 54 -12.33 11.32 1.38
N GLY A 55 -12.66 10.78 0.21
CA GLY A 55 -13.30 11.52 -0.87
C GLY A 55 -12.31 12.27 -1.77
N GLU A 56 -11.01 12.13 -1.52
CA GLU A 56 -9.95 12.71 -2.35
C GLU A 56 -9.91 12.08 -3.74
N ALA A 57 -9.56 12.87 -4.75
CA ALA A 57 -9.36 12.38 -6.11
C ALA A 57 -8.12 11.49 -6.18
N ARG A 58 -8.23 10.30 -6.77
CA ARG A 58 -7.13 9.34 -6.86
C ARG A 58 -5.99 9.90 -7.71
N ILE A 59 -4.76 9.76 -7.23
CA ILE A 59 -3.57 9.80 -8.07
C ILE A 59 -3.46 8.49 -8.88
N TYR A 60 -2.83 8.54 -10.05
CA TYR A 60 -2.68 7.39 -10.96
C TYR A 60 -4.00 6.71 -11.36
N SER A 61 -5.08 7.47 -11.52
CA SER A 61 -6.44 6.93 -11.75
C SER A 61 -6.59 6.14 -13.05
N ASP A 62 -5.75 6.44 -14.05
CA ASP A 62 -5.94 5.98 -15.43
C ASP A 62 -4.93 4.90 -15.84
N ILE A 63 -4.11 4.43 -14.89
CA ILE A 63 -3.07 3.43 -15.15
C ILE A 63 -3.12 2.31 -14.12
N ASN A 64 -2.76 1.10 -14.57
CA ASN A 64 -2.43 0.02 -13.65
C ASN A 64 -0.95 0.11 -13.29
N ILE A 65 -0.65 0.62 -12.09
CA ILE A 65 0.74 0.90 -11.68
C ILE A 65 1.59 -0.36 -11.56
N GLU A 66 1.00 -1.51 -11.20
CA GLU A 66 1.76 -2.76 -11.05
C GLU A 66 2.18 -3.36 -12.41
N GLU A 67 1.49 -2.97 -13.49
CA GLU A 67 1.78 -3.41 -14.86
C GLU A 67 2.76 -2.47 -15.60
N GLN A 68 3.13 -1.34 -14.99
CA GLN A 68 4.10 -0.43 -15.59
C GLN A 68 5.52 -0.90 -15.30
N GLU A 69 6.19 -1.56 -16.25
CA GLU A 69 7.57 -2.05 -16.09
C GLU A 69 8.54 -0.94 -15.66
N ALA A 70 8.34 0.29 -16.16
CA ALA A 70 9.15 1.45 -15.79
C ALA A 70 9.11 1.77 -14.27
N PHE A 71 8.07 1.32 -13.56
CA PHE A 71 7.92 1.53 -12.13
C PHE A 71 8.52 0.41 -11.27
N HIS A 72 9.09 -0.64 -11.87
CA HIS A 72 9.56 -1.81 -11.12
C HIS A 72 10.96 -1.64 -10.51
N THR A 73 11.66 -0.55 -10.82
CA THR A 73 12.93 -0.19 -10.17
C THR A 73 12.71 0.11 -8.68
N LYS A 74 13.71 -0.16 -7.83
CA LYS A 74 13.60 0.10 -6.39
C LYS A 74 13.24 1.55 -6.09
N SER A 75 13.85 2.50 -6.80
CA SER A 75 13.59 3.92 -6.61
C SER A 75 12.14 4.28 -6.91
N GLU A 76 11.57 3.76 -8.00
CA GLU A 76 10.19 4.05 -8.38
C GLU A 76 9.18 3.36 -7.47
N VAL A 77 9.40 2.07 -7.14
CA VAL A 77 8.56 1.36 -6.16
C VAL A 77 8.55 2.10 -4.83
N ARG A 78 9.72 2.51 -4.33
CA ARG A 78 9.83 3.25 -3.07
C ARG A 78 9.06 4.57 -3.13
N ARG A 79 9.26 5.36 -4.20
CA ARG A 79 8.59 6.65 -4.42
C ARG A 79 7.06 6.49 -4.45
N ILE A 80 6.55 5.55 -5.24
CA ILE A 80 5.10 5.34 -5.41
C ILE A 80 4.45 4.81 -4.13
N VAL A 81 5.13 3.91 -3.41
CA VAL A 81 4.64 3.44 -2.10
C VAL A 81 4.60 4.60 -1.11
N GLU A 82 5.64 5.43 -1.06
CA GLU A 82 5.66 6.65 -0.23
C GLU A 82 4.50 7.60 -0.57
N GLU A 83 4.29 7.92 -1.84
CA GLU A 83 3.18 8.75 -2.31
C GLU A 83 1.81 8.18 -1.96
N SER A 84 1.64 6.85 -2.02
CA SER A 84 0.37 6.22 -1.67
C SER A 84 -0.01 6.41 -0.20
N PHE A 85 0.97 6.36 0.70
CA PHE A 85 0.77 6.62 2.12
C PHE A 85 0.55 8.11 2.38
N ASP A 86 1.31 8.98 1.72
CA ASP A 86 1.15 10.43 1.89
C ASP A 86 -0.22 10.90 1.39
N PHE A 87 -0.70 10.34 0.28
CA PHE A 87 -2.07 10.54 -0.19
C PHE A 87 -3.10 10.17 0.88
N ALA A 88 -2.98 8.98 1.47
CA ALA A 88 -3.90 8.53 2.51
C ALA A 88 -3.82 9.38 3.79
N ILE A 89 -2.60 9.70 4.26
CA ILE A 89 -2.36 10.51 5.45
C ILE A 89 -2.95 11.91 5.29
N ASN A 90 -2.63 12.58 4.19
CA ASN A 90 -3.13 13.93 3.91
C ASN A 90 -4.66 13.93 3.79
N GLY A 91 -5.23 12.96 3.08
CA GLY A 91 -6.68 12.80 2.99
C GLY A 91 -7.33 12.61 4.36
N ILE A 92 -6.77 11.76 5.23
CA ILE A 92 -7.28 11.54 6.60
C ILE A 92 -7.18 12.81 7.44
N GLN A 93 -6.05 13.54 7.37
CA GLN A 93 -5.83 14.77 8.14
C GLN A 93 -6.83 15.88 7.79
N ASN A 94 -7.26 15.93 6.52
CA ASN A 94 -8.19 16.94 6.02
C ASN A 94 -9.67 16.57 6.22
N MET A 95 -9.97 15.38 6.72
CA MET A 95 -11.35 14.96 6.94
C MET A 95 -11.98 15.64 8.17
N ASP A 96 -13.25 15.98 8.04
CA ASP A 96 -14.13 16.23 9.17
C ASP A 96 -14.46 14.91 9.88
N PRO A 97 -14.04 14.70 11.14
CA PRO A 97 -14.31 13.47 11.88
C PRO A 97 -15.80 13.15 12.03
N ALA A 98 -16.69 14.15 11.98
CA ALA A 98 -18.13 13.94 12.05
C ALA A 98 -18.68 13.13 10.87
N LYS A 99 -17.91 13.02 9.77
CA LYS A 99 -18.30 12.26 8.58
C LYS A 99 -17.84 10.82 8.58
N PHE A 100 -17.09 10.36 9.58
CA PHE A 100 -16.49 9.01 9.57
C PHE A 100 -17.52 7.88 9.43
N ASP A 101 -18.73 8.08 9.96
CA ASP A 101 -19.81 7.09 9.91
C ASP A 101 -20.69 7.22 8.65
N GLU A 102 -20.45 8.21 7.78
CA GLU A 102 -21.14 8.30 6.49
C GLU A 102 -20.83 7.06 5.63
N VAL A 103 -21.88 6.51 5.04
CA VAL A 103 -21.77 5.38 4.13
C VAL A 103 -21.31 5.83 2.75
N VAL A 104 -20.29 5.15 2.22
CA VAL A 104 -19.82 5.28 0.84
C VAL A 104 -20.04 3.96 0.10
N VAL A 105 -20.86 4.01 -0.95
CA VAL A 105 -21.15 2.86 -1.80
C VAL A 105 -20.14 2.77 -2.94
N ARG A 106 -19.57 1.57 -3.15
CA ARG A 106 -18.68 1.23 -4.27
C ARG A 106 -18.98 -0.19 -4.74
N GLY A 107 -19.51 -0.33 -5.96
CA GLY A 107 -19.96 -1.64 -6.45
C GLY A 107 -20.97 -2.28 -5.49
N PRO A 108 -20.78 -3.53 -5.05
CA PRO A 108 -21.67 -4.20 -4.09
C PRO A 108 -21.42 -3.80 -2.63
N TYR A 109 -20.40 -2.98 -2.35
CA TYR A 109 -19.97 -2.68 -0.99
C TYR A 109 -20.62 -1.40 -0.47
N ASN A 110 -21.24 -1.51 0.71
CA ASN A 110 -21.77 -0.41 1.50
C ASN A 110 -20.95 -0.37 2.80
N VAL A 111 -20.03 0.58 2.91
CA VAL A 111 -19.04 0.67 3.99
C VAL A 111 -18.93 2.12 4.44
N THR A 112 -18.73 2.37 5.73
CA THR A 112 -18.49 3.73 6.24
C THR A 112 -17.19 4.30 5.69
N ARG A 113 -17.05 5.63 5.70
CA ARG A 113 -15.80 6.31 5.33
C ARG A 113 -14.61 5.78 6.14
N LEU A 114 -14.79 5.65 7.46
CA LEU A 114 -13.79 5.06 8.34
C LEU A 114 -13.46 3.61 7.96
N GLY A 115 -14.48 2.81 7.62
CA GLY A 115 -14.28 1.42 7.20
C GLY A 115 -13.44 1.31 5.92
N TRP A 116 -13.61 2.21 4.94
CA TRP A 116 -12.76 2.26 3.76
C TRP A 116 -11.29 2.59 4.09
N ILE A 117 -11.06 3.54 5.00
CA ILE A 117 -9.71 3.90 5.46
C ILE A 117 -9.06 2.72 6.20
N GLN A 118 -9.80 2.03 7.05
CA GLN A 118 -9.30 0.83 7.74
C GLN A 118 -8.96 -0.29 6.76
N LYS A 119 -9.80 -0.50 5.74
CA LYS A 119 -9.52 -1.46 4.66
C LYS A 119 -8.25 -1.11 3.89
N ALA A 120 -7.96 0.16 3.65
CA ALA A 120 -6.71 0.57 3.02
C ALA A 120 -5.49 0.08 3.82
N ASN A 121 -5.52 0.27 5.15
CA ASN A 121 -4.43 -0.17 6.01
C ASN A 121 -4.36 -1.71 6.16
N GLU A 122 -5.50 -2.39 6.26
CA GLU A 122 -5.59 -3.85 6.30
C GLU A 122 -5.01 -4.48 5.02
N HIS A 123 -5.42 -3.94 3.85
CA HIS A 123 -4.99 -4.41 2.54
C HIS A 123 -3.48 -4.27 2.35
N VAL A 124 -2.92 -3.08 2.59
CA VAL A 124 -1.45 -2.90 2.45
C VAL A 124 -0.67 -3.75 3.47
N GLY A 125 -1.24 -3.97 4.66
CA GLY A 125 -0.69 -4.89 5.66
C GLY A 125 -0.65 -6.34 5.16
N HIS A 126 -1.71 -6.82 4.51
CA HIS A 126 -1.76 -8.15 3.88
C HIS A 126 -0.66 -8.33 2.83
N HIS A 127 -0.53 -7.38 1.91
CA HIS A 127 0.48 -7.45 0.84
C HIS A 127 1.91 -7.34 1.37
N ARG A 128 2.18 -6.44 2.33
CA ARG A 128 3.47 -6.38 3.02
C ARG A 128 3.80 -7.69 3.75
N GLY A 129 2.80 -8.31 4.39
CA GLY A 129 2.96 -9.61 5.04
C GLY A 129 3.41 -10.70 4.08
N GLN A 130 2.87 -10.71 2.86
CA GLN A 130 3.35 -11.61 1.79
C GLN A 130 4.82 -11.32 1.43
N CYS A 131 5.21 -10.05 1.29
CA CYS A 131 6.60 -9.65 1.00
C CYS A 131 7.63 -10.13 2.04
N ALA A 132 7.22 -10.41 3.28
CA ALA A 132 8.11 -10.99 4.29
C ALA A 132 8.64 -12.38 3.86
N ILE A 133 7.86 -13.14 3.11
CA ILE A 133 8.25 -14.45 2.58
C ILE A 133 9.20 -14.29 1.39
N TYR A 134 9.01 -13.25 0.56
CA TYR A 134 9.89 -12.96 -0.57
C TYR A 134 11.32 -12.67 -0.08
N LEU A 135 11.45 -11.82 0.94
CA LEU A 135 12.73 -11.51 1.57
C LEU A 135 13.41 -12.79 2.10
N ARG A 136 12.67 -13.66 2.81
CA ARG A 136 13.22 -14.92 3.32
C ARG A 136 13.68 -15.88 2.23
N LEU A 137 12.90 -16.03 1.16
CA LEU A 137 13.28 -16.86 0.01
C LEU A 137 14.54 -16.32 -0.70
N GLN A 138 14.83 -15.04 -0.54
CA GLN A 138 16.04 -14.39 -1.03
C GLN A 138 17.19 -14.36 -0.02
N GLY A 139 17.06 -15.06 1.12
CA GLY A 139 18.07 -15.13 2.18
C GLY A 139 18.18 -13.87 3.04
N ILE A 140 17.18 -12.98 2.99
CA ILE A 140 17.16 -11.69 3.67
C ILE A 140 16.27 -11.80 4.90
N THR A 141 16.75 -11.30 6.04
CA THR A 141 15.93 -11.19 7.25
C THR A 141 14.94 -10.03 7.09
N PRO A 142 13.62 -10.28 7.15
CA PRO A 142 12.65 -9.19 7.00
C PRO A 142 12.72 -8.20 8.16
N PRO A 143 12.44 -6.91 7.91
CA PRO A 143 12.30 -5.93 8.98
C PRO A 143 11.28 -6.38 10.04
N ALA A 144 11.56 -6.05 11.30
CA ALA A 144 10.72 -6.43 12.43
C ALA A 144 9.34 -5.77 12.33
N TYR A 145 8.32 -6.51 12.76
CA TYR A 145 6.96 -5.98 12.82
C TYR A 145 6.84 -4.91 13.92
N LYS A 146 6.20 -3.79 13.60
CA LYS A 146 5.93 -2.68 14.51
C LYS A 146 4.43 -2.55 14.74
N LEU A 147 3.98 -3.08 15.87
CA LEU A 147 2.57 -2.97 16.26
C LEU A 147 2.21 -1.56 16.75
N PHE A 148 3.16 -0.91 17.43
CA PHE A 148 3.06 0.43 18.00
C PHE A 148 4.25 1.29 17.57
#